data_AF-A0A661GRF6-F1
#
_entry.id   AF-A0A661GRF6-F1
#
_cell.length_a   1.000
_cell.length_b   1.000
_cell.length_c   1.000
_cell.angle_alpha   90.00
_cell.angle_beta   90.00
_cell.angle_gamma   90.00
#
_symmetry.space_group_name_H-M   'P 1'
#
loop_
_entity.id
_entity.type
_entity.pdbx_description
1 polymer ?
#
loop_
_entity_poly.entity_id
_entity_poly.type
_entity_poly.pdbx_seq_one_letter_code
_entity_poly.pdbx_strand_id
1 'polypeptide(L)' 'MDEWVLYMMESPSASGSRGLNLGKFYSRDGTLVASCMQEGLIRRPRVPVK' A
#
# COMPACT_ATOMS: atom_id res chain seq x y z
N MET A 1 25.87 3.38 5.02
CA MET A 1 25.13 4.65 5.06
C MET A 1 23.71 4.26 4.74
N ASP A 2 22.91 4.02 5.77
CA ASP A 2 21.60 3.41 5.65
C ASP A 2 20.74 4.04 6.75
N GLU A 3 19.95 5.06 6.41
CA GLU A 3 19.04 5.67 7.37
C GLU A 3 17.67 5.01 7.31
N TRP A 4 17.05 4.86 8.48
CA TRP A 4 15.69 4.34 8.56
C TRP A 4 14.69 5.34 7.98
N VAL A 5 13.70 4.80 7.28
CA VAL A 5 12.52 5.53 6.82
C VAL A 5 11.26 4.90 7.40
N LEU A 6 10.32 5.73 7.82
CA LEU A 6 8.96 5.30 8.15
C LEU A 6 8.16 5.17 6.86
N TYR A 7 7.61 4.00 6.59
CA TYR A 7 6.64 3.80 5.51
C TYR A 7 5.21 3.76 6.09
N MET A 8 4.44 4.82 5.84
CA MET A 8 3.06 4.96 6.25
C MET A 8 2.15 4.64 5.07
N MET A 9 1.16 3.78 5.28
CA MET A 9 0.24 3.32 4.24
C MET A 9 -1.21 3.49 4.68
N GLU A 10 -2.06 3.85 3.73
CA GLU A 10 -3.53 3.88 3.88
C GLU A 10 -4.22 3.33 2.63
N SER A 11 -5.42 2.76 2.81
CA SER A 11 -6.22 2.19 1.72
C SER A 11 -7.60 2.87 1.68
N PRO A 12 -7.78 3.94 0.88
CA PRO A 12 -9.04 4.70 0.86
C PRO A 12 -10.18 3.97 0.12
N SER A 13 -9.88 2.98 -0.73
CA SER A 13 -10.91 2.25 -1.48
C SER A 13 -10.52 0.81 -1.79
N ALA A 14 -11.49 -0.08 -1.62
CA ALA A 14 -11.44 -1.45 -2.13
C ALA A 14 -12.79 -1.82 -2.72
N SER A 15 -12.85 -1.95 -4.05
CA SER A 15 -14.08 -2.26 -4.79
C SER A 15 -13.77 -2.87 -6.16
N GLY A 16 -14.74 -3.58 -6.75
CA GLY A 16 -14.56 -4.14 -8.10
C GLY A 16 -13.41 -5.14 -8.23
N SER A 17 -13.11 -5.88 -7.16
CA SER A 17 -11.93 -6.76 -7.03
C SER A 17 -10.58 -6.04 -7.14
N ARG A 18 -10.52 -4.74 -6.85
CA ARG A 18 -9.28 -3.97 -6.79
C ARG A 18 -9.18 -3.24 -5.45
N GLY A 19 -7.96 -3.05 -4.97
CA GLY A 19 -7.65 -2.21 -3.82
C GLY A 19 -6.67 -1.12 -4.20
N LEU A 20 -6.97 0.11 -3.81
CA LEU A 20 -6.09 1.25 -3.96
C LEU A 20 -5.36 1.51 -2.64
N ASN A 21 -4.03 1.54 -2.68
CA ASN A 21 -3.17 1.89 -1.57
C ASN A 21 -2.38 3.17 -1.87
N LEU A 22 -2.25 4.01 -0.86
CA LEU A 22 -1.38 5.19 -0.86
C LEU A 22 -0.26 4.97 0.15
N GLY A 23 0.93 5.41 -0.20
CA GLY A 23 2.13 5.26 0.61
C GLY A 23 2.92 6.55 0.72
N LYS A 24 3.47 6.83 1.91
CA LYS A 24 4.34 7.97 2.19
C LYS A 24 5.54 7.51 3.00
N PHE A 25 6.72 7.96 2.60
CA PHE A 25 7.98 7.64 3.24
C PHE A 25 8.51 8.88 3.96
N TYR A 26 8.88 8.74 5.23
CA TYR A 26 9.42 9.83 6.04
C TYR A 26 10.79 9.47 6.60
N SER A 27 11.73 10.41 6.60
CA SER A 27 12.96 10.29 7.40
C SER A 27 12.67 10.54 8.88
N ARG A 28 13.66 10.25 9.72
CA ARG A 28 13.55 10.31 11.20
C ARG A 28 13.21 11.70 11.76
N ASP A 29 13.60 12.75 11.04
CA ASP A 29 13.29 14.15 11.36
C ASP A 29 11.88 14.58 10.89
N GLY A 30 11.13 13.66 10.27
CA GLY A 30 9.79 13.91 9.75
C GLY A 30 9.73 14.44 8.32
N THR A 31 10.88 14.58 7.63
CA THR A 31 10.88 15.03 6.24
C THR A 31 10.24 13.97 5.33
N LEU A 32 9.29 14.37 4.48
CA LEU A 32 8.71 13.48 3.47
C LEU A 32 9.74 13.25 2.36
N VAL A 33 10.17 12.00 2.20
CA VAL A 33 11.20 11.63 1.21
C VAL A 33 10.61 11.09 -0.09
N ALA A 34 9.44 10.45 -0.04
CA ALA A 34 8.75 9.95 -1.22
C ALA A 34 7.27 9.69 -0.97
N SER A 35 6.48 9.63 -2.04
CA SER A 35 5.11 9.12 -2.04
C SER A 35 4.92 8.11 -3.17
N CYS A 36 3.98 7.18 -2.96
CA CYS A 36 3.62 6.19 -3.96
C CYS A 36 2.12 5.89 -3.94
N MET A 37 1.62 5.39 -5.07
CA MET A 37 0.27 4.87 -5.24
C MET A 37 0.36 3.49 -5.88
N GLN A 38 -0.47 2.57 -5.42
CA GLN A 38 -0.55 1.22 -5.98
C GLN A 38 -2.02 0.81 -6.09
N GLU A 39 -2.40 0.27 -7.25
CA GLU A 39 -3.65 -0.48 -7.40
C GLU A 39 -3.32 -1.97 -7.59
N GLY A 40 -4.01 -2.84 -6.85
CA GLY A 40 -3.79 -4.29 -6.90
C GLY A 40 -5.10 -5.07 -7.05
N LEU A 41 -5.03 -6.21 -7.74
CA LEU A 41 -6.15 -7.17 -7.80
C LEU A 41 -6.33 -7.83 -6.41
N ILE A 42 -7.54 -7.72 -5.85
CA ILE A 42 -7.97 -8.41 -4.64
C ILE A 42 -9.15 -9.30 -5.00
N ARG A 43 -8.90 -10.62 -5.13
CA ARG A 43 -9.92 -11.59 -5.54
C ARG A 43 -9.98 -12.74 -4.56
N ARG A 44 -11.19 -13.06 -4.07
CA ARG A 44 -11.39 -14.27 -3.27
C ARG A 44 -11.13 -15.50 -4.15
N PRO A 45 -10.32 -16.47 -3.69
CA PRO A 45 -10.14 -17.72 -4.42
C PRO A 45 -11.48 -18.44 -4.52
N ARG A 46 -11.73 -19.11 -5.65
CA ARG A 46 -12.89 -20.01 -5.78
C ARG A 46 -12.63 -21.25 -4.92
N VAL A 47 -13.63 -21.66 -4.14
CA VAL A 47 -13.63 -23.01 -3.56
C VAL A 47 -13.90 -23.99 -4.71
N PRO A 48 -13.02 -24.98 -4.97
CA PRO A 48 -13.27 -25.99 -5.96
C PRO A 48 -14.54 -26.77 -5.58
N VAL A 49 -15.48 -26.90 -6.51
CA VAL A 49 -16.57 -27.88 -6.37
C VAL A 49 -15.99 -29.23 -6.79
N LYS A 50 -16.07 -30.22 -5.90
CA LYS A 50 -15.66 -31.60 -6.19
C LYS A 50 -16.58 -32.23 -7.22
#